data_AF-A0A818W614-F1
#
_entry.id   AF-A0A818W614-F1
#
_cell.length_a   1.000
_cell.length_b   1.000
_cell.length_c   1.000
_cell.angle_alpha   90.00
_cell.angle_beta   90.00
_cell.angle_gamma   90.00
#
_symmetry.space_group_name_H-M   'P 1'
#
loop_
_entity.id
_entity.type
_entity.pdbx_description
1 polymer ?
#
loop_
_entity_poly.entity_id
_entity_poly.type
_entity_poly.pdbx_seq_one_letter_code
_entity_poly.pdbx_strand_id
1 'polypeptide(L)'
;MEDGRDPRFNNESEAYTQFLRTGFPPPFDITIQAMRDRAEALHKKINEKLIGKFKGKEEEKNVKINNNIEIPITIYTPVDVNKDKLVIFFHGGGWTVNSRKTHQTIVNMLAEYFIIYLFKHVKYRDFSSATKSIWISVEYRLSPEHKFPIWLDDGCEVTRQILANKTAYGADENTKIGVAGDSAGGLIAASICHTIKNLDFQILITSQFDFFHKFPSRQEFNRPLFVIPMDVLDWFSSNALRNDDDKNDPRFSILLNKSFNSLPACLFIVAELDPLRDDSYKYQEILEKAGVKTKLVLIKGVIHPFFSNPGIFIKSCQQVIDAVQEFMKNL
;
A
#
# COMPACT_ATOMS: atom_id res chain seq x y z
N MET A 1 -27.80 9.98 11.92
CA MET A 1 -26.76 10.96 12.30
C MET A 1 -26.69 11.99 11.19
N GLU A 2 -27.09 13.23 11.48
CA GLU A 2 -27.37 14.30 10.49
C GLU A 2 -26.14 14.86 9.75
N ASP A 3 -24.92 14.37 10.04
CA ASP A 3 -23.67 14.93 9.51
C ASP A 3 -22.80 13.93 8.74
N GLY A 4 -23.27 12.68 8.57
CA GLY A 4 -22.55 11.61 7.88
C GLY A 4 -21.41 10.95 8.67
N ARG A 5 -21.16 11.31 9.94
CA ARG A 5 -20.12 10.72 10.80
C ARG A 5 -20.44 9.27 11.16
N ASP A 6 -19.40 8.43 11.23
CA ASP A 6 -19.51 7.09 11.82
C ASP A 6 -19.12 7.15 13.30
N PRO A 7 -19.91 6.57 14.22
CA PRO A 7 -19.64 6.62 15.66
C PRO A 7 -18.37 5.86 16.07
N ARG A 8 -17.82 5.03 15.18
CA ARG A 8 -16.58 4.28 15.39
C ARG A 8 -15.34 5.07 14.98
N PHE A 9 -15.47 6.26 14.39
CA PHE A 9 -14.30 7.09 14.07
C PHE A 9 -13.43 7.29 15.29
N ASN A 10 -12.14 7.03 15.14
CA ASN A 10 -11.16 7.49 16.11
C ASN A 10 -10.86 8.98 15.86
N ASN A 11 -10.18 9.61 16.81
CA ASN A 11 -9.85 11.05 16.73
C ASN A 11 -9.03 11.41 15.47
N GLU A 12 -8.25 10.48 14.90
CA GLU A 12 -7.44 10.72 13.69
C GLU A 12 -8.33 10.75 12.44
N SER A 13 -9.33 9.86 12.34
CA SER A 13 -10.35 9.90 11.29
C SER A 13 -11.23 11.14 11.37
N GLU A 14 -11.61 11.55 12.59
CA GLU A 14 -12.33 12.81 12.79
C GLU A 14 -11.49 14.00 12.31
N ALA A 15 -10.20 14.06 12.69
CA ALA A 15 -9.31 15.12 12.27
C ALA A 15 -9.12 15.14 10.74
N TYR A 16 -8.97 13.97 10.11
CA TYR A 16 -8.80 13.85 8.66
C TYR A 16 -10.05 14.30 7.90
N THR A 17 -11.23 13.85 8.32
CA THR A 17 -12.50 14.24 7.66
C THR A 17 -12.79 15.74 7.83
N GLN A 18 -12.48 16.33 8.98
CA GLN A 18 -12.53 17.79 9.18
C GLN A 18 -11.55 18.53 8.27
N PHE A 19 -10.33 18.02 8.13
CA PHE A 19 -9.32 18.58 7.25
C PHE A 19 -9.78 18.59 5.78
N LEU A 20 -10.45 17.52 5.32
CA LEU A 20 -11.02 17.44 3.96
C LEU A 20 -12.27 18.29 3.72
N ARG A 21 -13.04 18.65 4.75
CA ARG A 21 -14.24 19.52 4.59
C ARG A 21 -13.94 20.93 4.07
N THR A 22 -12.67 21.29 3.92
CA THR A 22 -12.21 22.61 3.45
C THR A 22 -12.12 22.78 1.93
N GLY A 23 -12.77 21.92 1.12
CA GLY A 23 -12.97 22.17 -0.32
C GLY A 23 -12.41 21.10 -1.27
N PHE A 24 -12.76 19.83 -1.04
CA PHE A 24 -12.44 18.72 -1.95
C PHE A 24 -13.62 18.42 -2.88
N PRO A 25 -13.56 18.82 -4.17
CA PRO A 25 -14.53 18.36 -5.14
C PRO A 25 -14.31 16.86 -5.40
N PRO A 26 -15.36 16.11 -5.77
CA PRO A 26 -15.25 14.76 -6.26
C PRO A 26 -14.17 14.60 -7.35
N PRO A 27 -13.50 13.44 -7.45
CA PRO A 27 -12.41 13.24 -8.41
C PRO A 27 -12.87 13.33 -9.87
N PHE A 28 -14.15 13.07 -10.15
CA PHE A 28 -14.75 13.16 -11.47
C PHE A 28 -15.13 14.58 -11.90
N ASP A 29 -14.99 15.59 -11.03
CA ASP A 29 -15.28 17.00 -11.36
C ASP A 29 -14.04 17.74 -11.89
N ILE A 30 -12.87 17.09 -11.93
CA ILE A 30 -11.59 17.68 -12.36
C ILE A 30 -10.84 16.76 -13.32
N THR A 31 -9.84 17.30 -14.03
CA THR A 31 -8.99 16.50 -14.91
C THR A 31 -8.09 15.55 -14.12
N ILE A 32 -7.65 14.46 -14.75
CA ILE A 32 -6.71 13.50 -14.14
C ILE A 32 -5.45 14.20 -13.63
N GLN A 33 -4.86 15.11 -14.42
CA GLN A 33 -3.67 15.85 -14.01
C GLN A 33 -3.94 16.74 -12.79
N ALA A 34 -5.06 17.46 -12.75
CA ALA A 34 -5.43 18.28 -11.59
C ALA A 34 -5.64 17.40 -10.34
N MET A 35 -6.18 16.19 -10.49
CA MET A 35 -6.32 15.24 -9.38
C MET A 35 -4.95 14.74 -8.88
N ARG A 36 -4.02 14.44 -9.78
CA ARG A 36 -2.64 14.06 -9.42
C ARG A 36 -1.91 15.17 -8.67
N ASP A 37 -1.93 16.40 -9.20
CA ASP A 37 -1.29 17.57 -8.57
C ASP A 37 -1.88 17.83 -7.18
N ARG A 38 -3.21 17.69 -7.06
CA ARG A 38 -3.92 17.83 -5.79
C ARG A 38 -3.54 16.76 -4.78
N ALA A 39 -3.45 15.50 -5.21
CA ALA A 39 -3.06 14.40 -4.34
C ALA A 39 -1.64 14.62 -3.79
N GLU A 40 -0.68 14.99 -4.65
CA GLU A 40 0.69 15.30 -4.23
C GLU A 40 0.74 16.47 -3.23
N ALA A 41 0.03 17.57 -3.53
CA ALA A 41 -0.06 18.72 -2.63
C ALA A 41 -0.70 18.36 -1.28
N LEU A 42 -1.73 17.51 -1.29
CA LEU A 42 -2.42 17.03 -0.09
C LEU A 42 -1.48 16.21 0.80
N HIS A 43 -0.84 15.18 0.25
CA HIS A 43 0.09 14.32 0.98
C HIS A 43 1.25 15.12 1.55
N LYS A 44 1.81 16.06 0.76
CA LYS A 44 2.85 16.98 1.22
C LYS A 44 2.40 17.80 2.43
N LYS A 45 1.23 18.46 2.34
CA LYS A 45 0.68 19.29 3.42
C LYS A 45 0.34 18.51 4.69
N ILE A 46 -0.08 17.26 4.56
CA ILE A 46 -0.35 16.41 5.71
C ILE A 46 0.96 15.98 6.37
N ASN A 47 1.91 15.50 5.56
CA ASN A 47 3.12 14.85 6.06
C ASN A 47 4.22 15.84 6.47
N GLU A 48 4.18 17.12 6.04
CA GLU A 48 5.11 18.17 6.50
C GLU A 48 5.04 18.43 8.01
N LYS A 49 3.95 18.01 8.67
CA LYS A 49 3.75 18.14 10.12
C LYS A 49 4.63 17.20 10.94
N LEU A 50 5.22 16.17 10.32
CA LEU A 50 6.07 15.21 10.99
C LEU A 50 7.47 15.82 11.23
N ILE A 51 7.99 15.72 12.46
CA ILE A 51 9.27 16.31 12.89
C ILE A 51 10.40 15.28 12.87
N GLY A 52 11.23 15.33 11.83
CA GLY A 52 12.41 14.47 11.68
C GLY A 52 12.59 13.99 10.24
N LYS A 53 13.79 13.49 9.95
CA LYS A 53 14.19 13.08 8.61
C LYS A 53 14.64 11.62 8.66
N PHE A 54 14.39 10.92 7.56
CA PHE A 54 15.06 9.66 7.28
C PHE A 54 16.57 9.89 7.39
N LYS A 55 17.24 9.08 8.21
CA LYS A 55 18.67 9.12 8.49
C LYS A 55 19.47 8.26 7.52
N GLY A 56 18.82 7.31 6.86
CA GLY A 56 19.40 6.45 5.86
C GLY A 56 19.73 7.13 4.52
N LYS A 57 20.11 6.31 3.55
CA LYS A 57 20.38 6.70 2.17
C LYS A 57 19.13 6.47 1.31
N GLU A 58 18.73 7.48 0.56
CA GLU A 58 17.77 7.36 -0.54
C GLU A 58 18.52 7.37 -1.88
N GLU A 59 18.28 6.39 -2.74
CA GLU A 59 18.93 6.27 -4.05
C GLU A 59 17.88 6.07 -5.14
N GLU A 60 17.85 6.97 -6.13
CA GLU A 60 17.02 6.80 -7.32
C GLU A 60 17.75 5.96 -8.36
N LYS A 61 17.05 4.97 -8.92
CA LYS A 61 17.53 4.16 -10.05
C LYS A 61 16.41 3.96 -11.06
N ASN A 62 16.80 3.65 -12.29
CA ASN A 62 15.87 3.18 -13.31
C ASN A 62 16.09 1.69 -13.53
N VAL A 63 15.00 0.93 -13.44
CA VAL A 63 14.98 -0.49 -13.80
C VAL A 63 14.54 -0.60 -15.25
N LYS A 64 15.41 -1.16 -16.09
CA LYS A 64 15.06 -1.45 -17.49
C LYS A 64 14.15 -2.67 -17.53
N ILE A 65 12.96 -2.47 -18.06
CA ILE A 65 11.98 -3.52 -18.31
C ILE A 65 11.90 -3.80 -19.83
N ASN A 66 11.02 -4.72 -20.24
CA ASN A 66 10.84 -5.07 -21.64
C ASN A 66 10.65 -3.85 -22.56
N ASN A 67 11.13 -3.96 -23.80
CA ASN A 67 11.12 -2.89 -24.81
C ASN A 67 11.91 -1.62 -24.43
N ASN A 68 12.94 -1.76 -23.56
CA ASN A 68 13.78 -0.66 -23.09
C ASN A 68 13.01 0.47 -22.38
N ILE A 69 11.82 0.17 -21.84
CA ILE A 69 11.13 1.09 -20.94
C ILE A 69 11.89 1.13 -19.62
N GLU A 70 12.06 2.31 -19.04
CA GLU A 70 12.69 2.51 -17.75
C GLU A 70 11.63 2.82 -16.70
N ILE A 71 11.57 2.01 -15.64
CA ILE A 71 10.70 2.24 -14.48
C ILE A 71 11.54 2.83 -13.35
N PRO A 72 11.27 4.07 -12.92
CA PRO A 72 11.96 4.66 -11.78
C PRO A 72 11.65 3.93 -10.48
N ILE A 73 12.67 3.76 -9.63
CA ILE A 73 12.55 3.23 -8.28
C ILE A 73 13.32 4.13 -7.30
N THR A 74 12.88 4.17 -6.04
CA THR A 74 13.69 4.70 -4.92
C THR A 74 14.06 3.57 -4.00
N ILE A 75 15.35 3.43 -3.69
CA ILE A 75 15.87 2.49 -2.70
C ILE A 75 16.10 3.25 -1.40
N TYR A 76 15.46 2.80 -0.33
CA TYR A 76 15.59 3.33 1.03
C TYR A 76 16.44 2.37 1.85
N THR A 77 17.66 2.80 2.18
CA THR A 77 18.61 2.01 2.99
C THR A 77 18.82 2.69 4.34
N PRO A 78 18.21 2.20 5.44
CA PRO A 78 18.36 2.79 6.76
C PRO A 78 19.80 2.66 7.30
N VAL A 79 20.19 3.51 8.24
CA VAL A 79 21.46 3.34 8.99
C VAL A 79 21.40 2.05 9.82
N ASP A 80 22.47 1.28 9.86
CA ASP A 80 22.53 -0.05 10.51
C ASP A 80 21.48 -1.02 9.93
N VAL A 81 21.28 -0.99 8.61
CA VAL A 81 20.33 -1.89 7.93
C VAL A 81 20.67 -3.35 8.20
N ASN A 82 19.65 -4.13 8.56
CA ASN A 82 19.71 -5.57 8.47
C ASN A 82 19.36 -5.97 7.03
N LYS A 83 20.33 -6.58 6.35
CA LYS A 83 20.17 -7.02 4.97
C LYS A 83 19.44 -8.35 4.84
N ASP A 84 18.92 -8.93 5.91
CA ASP A 84 18.15 -10.16 5.86
C ASP A 84 16.86 -10.03 5.05
N LYS A 85 16.33 -8.81 4.87
CA LYS A 85 15.06 -8.54 4.21
C LYS A 85 15.13 -7.33 3.27
N LEU A 86 14.48 -7.48 2.12
CA LEU A 86 14.21 -6.40 1.17
C LEU A 86 12.73 -6.45 0.78
N VAL A 87 12.08 -5.29 0.76
CA VAL A 87 10.67 -5.15 0.44
C VAL A 87 10.49 -4.28 -0.81
N ILE A 88 9.81 -4.80 -1.81
CA ILE A 88 9.43 -4.06 -3.02
C ILE A 88 8.02 -3.51 -2.79
N PHE A 89 7.88 -2.19 -2.75
CA PHE A 89 6.66 -1.49 -2.38
C PHE A 89 5.99 -0.83 -3.60
N PHE A 90 4.69 -1.04 -3.72
CA PHE A 90 3.81 -0.46 -4.73
C PHE A 90 2.80 0.46 -4.05
N HIS A 91 2.77 1.73 -4.44
CA HIS A 91 1.90 2.72 -3.82
C HIS A 91 0.43 2.55 -4.18
N GLY A 92 -0.49 2.99 -3.32
CA GLY A 92 -1.91 3.10 -3.61
C GLY A 92 -2.24 4.31 -4.49
N GLY A 93 -3.52 4.52 -4.79
CA GLY A 93 -4.01 5.63 -5.64
C GLY A 93 -4.87 5.20 -6.83
N GLY A 94 -5.53 4.03 -6.75
CA GLY A 94 -6.45 3.55 -7.78
C GLY A 94 -5.83 3.46 -9.17
N TRP A 95 -4.53 3.11 -9.24
CA TRP A 95 -3.70 3.07 -10.46
C TRP A 95 -3.64 4.39 -11.25
N THR A 96 -4.23 5.47 -10.74
CA THR A 96 -4.52 6.69 -11.50
C THR A 96 -3.78 7.90 -10.93
N VAL A 97 -3.61 7.93 -9.61
CA VAL A 97 -2.98 9.02 -8.87
C VAL A 97 -1.87 8.50 -7.96
N ASN A 98 -1.23 9.42 -7.24
CA ASN A 98 -0.10 9.17 -6.35
C ASN A 98 1.17 8.75 -7.08
N SER A 99 2.24 8.59 -6.31
CA SER A 99 3.59 8.32 -6.78
C SER A 99 4.48 7.84 -5.63
N ARG A 100 5.73 7.47 -5.91
CA ARG A 100 6.73 7.21 -4.85
C ARG A 100 6.84 8.38 -3.87
N LYS A 101 6.71 9.64 -4.34
CA LYS A 101 6.83 10.84 -3.50
C LYS A 101 5.70 10.94 -2.47
N THR A 102 4.46 10.63 -2.87
CA THR A 102 3.31 10.66 -1.96
C THR A 102 3.42 9.66 -0.80
N HIS A 103 4.15 8.55 -1.02
CA HIS A 103 4.34 7.48 -0.04
C HIS A 103 5.73 7.49 0.62
N GLN A 104 6.63 8.40 0.21
CA GLN A 104 8.01 8.46 0.69
C GLN A 104 8.07 8.48 2.23
N THR A 105 7.25 9.31 2.87
CA THR A 105 7.26 9.44 4.33
C THR A 105 6.94 8.13 5.05
N ILE A 106 5.88 7.42 4.64
CA ILE A 106 5.48 6.17 5.31
C ILE A 106 6.47 5.03 5.02
N VAL A 107 7.02 4.97 3.80
CA VAL A 107 8.05 3.98 3.45
C VAL A 107 9.34 4.22 4.22
N ASN A 108 9.76 5.48 4.40
CA ASN A 108 10.88 5.84 5.26
C ASN A 108 10.66 5.39 6.72
N MET A 109 9.45 5.59 7.25
CA MET A 109 9.08 5.16 8.61
C MET A 109 9.11 3.63 8.75
N LEU A 110 8.70 2.89 7.72
CA LEU A 110 8.77 1.42 7.68
C LEU A 110 10.20 0.91 7.61
N ALA A 111 11.05 1.53 6.78
CA ALA A 111 12.46 1.17 6.64
C ALA A 111 13.26 1.41 7.93
N GLU A 112 13.03 2.54 8.62
CA GLU A 112 13.77 2.89 9.84
C GLU A 112 13.15 2.39 11.14
N TYR A 113 11.92 1.85 11.10
CA TYR A 113 11.14 1.52 12.30
C TYR A 113 11.06 2.70 13.27
N PHE A 114 10.72 3.87 12.75
CA PHE A 114 10.58 5.08 13.57
C PHE A 114 9.44 5.94 13.07
N ILE A 115 8.59 6.38 14.01
CA ILE A 115 7.71 7.50 13.76
C ILE A 115 8.40 8.79 14.19
N ILE A 116 8.39 9.71 13.24
CA ILE A 116 8.97 11.05 13.21
C ILE A 116 8.22 12.03 14.16
N TYR A 117 7.70 11.51 15.27
CA TYR A 117 7.19 12.32 16.37
C TYR A 117 7.22 11.44 17.60
N LEU A 118 8.08 11.77 18.58
CA LEU A 118 7.88 11.64 20.03
C LEU A 118 9.20 11.81 20.80
N PHE A 119 9.81 13.00 20.71
CA PHE A 119 10.79 13.43 21.72
C PHE A 119 10.13 13.94 23.02
N LYS A 120 8.79 13.97 23.12
CA LYS A 120 8.12 14.49 24.33
C LYS A 120 7.20 13.54 25.11
N HIS A 121 6.67 12.44 24.53
CA HIS A 121 5.66 11.64 25.24
C HIS A 121 5.75 10.10 25.12
N VAL A 122 6.76 9.51 24.48
CA VAL A 122 7.01 8.06 24.59
C VAL A 122 8.16 7.85 25.57
N LYS A 123 7.81 7.44 26.78
CA LYS A 123 8.77 6.86 27.72
C LYS A 123 9.33 5.58 27.10
N TYR A 124 10.60 5.61 26.71
CA TYR A 124 11.49 4.45 26.55
C TYR A 124 10.88 3.24 25.83
N ARG A 125 10.66 3.33 24.50
CA ARG A 125 10.54 2.12 23.69
C ARG A 125 11.95 1.75 23.22
N ASP A 126 12.41 0.56 23.57
CA ASP A 126 13.70 0.06 23.14
C ASP A 126 13.65 -0.31 21.66
N PHE A 127 14.28 0.53 20.83
CA PHE A 127 14.40 0.34 19.39
C PHE A 127 15.62 -0.51 19.00
N SER A 128 16.42 -1.02 19.96
CA SER A 128 17.60 -1.85 19.67
C SER A 128 17.23 -3.16 18.96
N SER A 129 16.00 -3.65 19.16
CA SER A 129 15.48 -4.86 18.51
C SER A 129 14.81 -4.59 17.16
N ALA A 130 14.81 -3.36 16.64
CA ALA A 130 14.16 -3.01 15.38
C ALA A 130 14.75 -3.76 14.18
N THR A 131 13.92 -4.33 13.31
CA THR A 131 14.38 -4.90 12.04
C THR A 131 14.35 -3.81 10.99
N LYS A 132 15.43 -3.03 10.92
CA LYS A 132 15.65 -2.06 9.84
C LYS A 132 15.94 -2.82 8.55
N SER A 133 15.18 -2.60 7.50
CA SER A 133 15.30 -3.36 6.25
C SER A 133 15.36 -2.44 5.04
N ILE A 134 15.76 -2.99 3.90
CA ILE A 134 15.76 -2.26 2.62
C ILE A 134 14.32 -2.19 2.11
N TRP A 135 13.88 -1.02 1.68
CA TRP A 135 12.60 -0.84 0.98
C TRP A 135 12.83 -0.21 -0.38
N ILE A 136 12.10 -0.66 -1.39
CA ILE A 136 12.19 -0.15 -2.77
C ILE A 136 10.80 0.27 -3.21
N SER A 137 10.56 1.57 -3.37
CA SER A 137 9.30 2.06 -3.93
C SER A 137 9.38 2.09 -5.45
N VAL A 138 8.34 1.58 -6.13
CA VAL A 138 8.27 1.48 -7.59
C VAL A 138 7.33 2.55 -8.17
N GLU A 139 7.77 3.26 -9.20
CA GLU A 139 6.99 4.25 -9.96
C GLU A 139 6.38 3.61 -11.22
N TYR A 140 5.43 2.69 -11.02
CA TYR A 140 4.76 2.03 -12.14
C TYR A 140 3.92 3.04 -12.94
N ARG A 141 3.73 2.79 -14.24
CA ARG A 141 2.96 3.70 -15.11
C ARG A 141 1.50 3.79 -14.70
N LEU A 142 0.89 4.97 -14.78
CA LEU A 142 -0.47 5.20 -14.30
C LEU A 142 -1.51 5.18 -15.43
N SER A 143 -2.72 4.83 -15.05
CA SER A 143 -3.94 4.97 -15.83
C SER A 143 -4.48 6.42 -15.77
N PRO A 144 -5.27 6.86 -16.76
CA PRO A 144 -5.78 6.13 -17.92
C PRO A 144 -4.82 6.02 -19.11
N GLU A 145 -3.65 6.66 -19.07
CA GLU A 145 -2.66 6.61 -20.16
C GLU A 145 -2.10 5.20 -20.35
N HIS A 146 -1.92 4.48 -19.24
CA HIS A 146 -1.45 3.11 -19.20
C HIS A 146 -2.41 2.24 -18.40
N LYS A 147 -3.42 1.70 -19.09
CA LYS A 147 -4.46 0.83 -18.51
C LYS A 147 -3.93 -0.58 -18.23
N PHE A 148 -4.68 -1.36 -17.47
CA PHE A 148 -4.42 -2.78 -17.23
C PHE A 148 -4.17 -3.52 -18.57
N PRO A 149 -3.18 -4.44 -18.64
CA PRO A 149 -2.30 -4.90 -17.58
C PRO A 149 -1.01 -4.08 -17.41
N ILE A 150 -0.84 -2.92 -18.06
CA ILE A 150 0.46 -2.24 -18.16
C ILE A 150 1.09 -1.94 -16.79
N TRP A 151 0.34 -1.34 -15.87
CA TRP A 151 0.84 -1.03 -14.52
C TRP A 151 1.20 -2.28 -13.69
N LEU A 152 0.53 -3.41 -13.95
CA LEU A 152 0.84 -4.69 -13.29
C LEU A 152 2.08 -5.32 -13.93
N ASP A 153 2.18 -5.27 -15.25
CA ASP A 153 3.32 -5.80 -16.00
C ASP A 153 4.61 -5.05 -15.61
N ASP A 154 4.54 -3.73 -15.39
CA ASP A 154 5.63 -2.92 -14.85
C ASP A 154 6.10 -3.46 -13.49
N GLY A 155 5.16 -3.67 -12.56
CA GLY A 155 5.47 -4.20 -11.23
C GLY A 155 6.04 -5.62 -11.27
N CYS A 156 5.50 -6.49 -12.13
CA CYS A 156 6.03 -7.83 -12.36
C CYS A 156 7.47 -7.78 -12.88
N GLU A 157 7.73 -6.96 -13.90
CA GLU A 157 9.06 -6.93 -14.52
C GLU A 157 10.11 -6.31 -13.60
N VAL A 158 9.78 -5.22 -12.88
CA VAL A 158 10.66 -4.67 -11.84
C VAL A 158 10.98 -5.73 -10.78
N THR A 159 9.98 -6.49 -10.34
CA THR A 159 10.17 -7.56 -9.35
C THR A 159 11.11 -8.65 -9.88
N ARG A 160 10.95 -9.08 -11.14
CA ARG A 160 11.86 -10.07 -11.76
C ARG A 160 13.29 -9.56 -11.82
N GLN A 161 13.50 -8.31 -12.21
CA GLN A 161 14.83 -7.71 -12.30
C GLN A 161 15.50 -7.62 -10.92
N ILE A 162 14.74 -7.28 -9.87
CA ILE A 162 15.26 -7.25 -8.50
C ILE A 162 15.60 -8.67 -8.01
N LEU A 163 14.73 -9.65 -8.24
CA LEU A 163 15.01 -11.05 -7.85
C LEU A 163 16.23 -11.62 -8.57
N ALA A 164 16.41 -11.30 -9.85
CA ALA A 164 17.52 -11.78 -10.66
C ALA A 164 18.88 -11.19 -10.22
N ASN A 165 18.91 -9.99 -9.64
CA ASN A 165 20.14 -9.31 -9.24
C ASN A 165 19.98 -8.50 -7.94
N LYS A 166 19.52 -9.15 -6.87
CA LYS A 166 19.21 -8.46 -5.60
C LYS A 166 20.40 -7.72 -4.98
N THR A 167 21.63 -8.18 -5.20
CA THR A 167 22.84 -7.52 -4.70
C THR A 167 23.06 -6.13 -5.31
N ALA A 168 22.64 -5.89 -6.55
CA ALA A 168 22.64 -4.56 -7.16
C ALA A 168 21.69 -3.55 -6.48
N TYR A 169 20.79 -4.05 -5.62
CA TYR A 169 19.83 -3.27 -4.86
C TYR A 169 20.11 -3.28 -3.35
N GLY A 170 21.32 -3.67 -2.95
CA GLY A 170 21.80 -3.58 -1.56
C GLY A 170 21.53 -4.81 -0.70
N ALA A 171 20.81 -5.81 -1.22
CA ALA A 171 20.61 -7.09 -0.56
C ALA A 171 21.87 -7.98 -0.62
N ASP A 172 21.87 -9.05 0.17
CA ASP A 172 22.85 -10.14 0.14
C ASP A 172 22.22 -11.40 -0.48
N GLU A 173 23.02 -12.44 -0.73
CA GLU A 173 22.56 -13.70 -1.37
C GLU A 173 21.45 -14.42 -0.60
N ASN A 174 21.44 -14.31 0.73
CA ASN A 174 20.43 -14.96 1.59
C ASN A 174 19.27 -14.03 1.97
N THR A 175 19.23 -12.81 1.45
CA THR A 175 18.13 -11.87 1.73
C THR A 175 16.81 -12.44 1.26
N LYS A 176 15.82 -12.45 2.16
CA LYS A 176 14.42 -12.74 1.88
C LYS A 176 13.77 -11.55 1.19
N ILE A 177 13.09 -11.79 0.08
CA ILE A 177 12.46 -10.75 -0.74
C ILE A 177 10.95 -10.83 -0.60
N GLY A 178 10.33 -9.71 -0.23
CA GLY A 178 8.88 -9.60 -0.18
C GLY A 178 8.35 -8.47 -1.04
N VAL A 179 7.05 -8.53 -1.31
CA VAL A 179 6.31 -7.45 -1.95
C VAL A 179 5.32 -6.82 -0.98
N ALA A 180 5.09 -5.52 -1.10
CA ALA A 180 4.16 -4.81 -0.25
C ALA A 180 3.40 -3.75 -1.06
N GLY A 181 2.22 -3.39 -0.60
CA GLY A 181 1.50 -2.27 -1.19
C GLY A 181 0.22 -1.94 -0.44
N ASP A 182 -0.25 -0.72 -0.63
CA ASP A 182 -1.52 -0.27 -0.10
C ASP A 182 -2.56 -0.08 -1.20
N SER A 183 -3.84 -0.29 -0.89
CA SER A 183 -4.95 -0.04 -1.82
C SER A 183 -4.72 -0.75 -3.18
N ALA A 184 -4.70 0.02 -4.28
CA ALA A 184 -4.35 -0.42 -5.63
C ALA A 184 -2.95 -1.08 -5.74
N GLY A 185 -1.95 -0.60 -5.00
CA GLY A 185 -0.61 -1.18 -4.97
C GLY A 185 -0.57 -2.54 -4.25
N GLY A 186 -1.47 -2.76 -3.29
CA GLY A 186 -1.64 -4.06 -2.67
C GLY A 186 -2.21 -5.11 -3.64
N LEU A 187 -3.08 -4.71 -4.58
CA LEU A 187 -3.51 -5.59 -5.68
C LEU A 187 -2.29 -5.99 -6.55
N ILE A 188 -1.42 -5.03 -6.88
CA ILE A 188 -0.19 -5.29 -7.64
C ILE A 188 0.67 -6.31 -6.90
N ALA A 189 0.96 -6.06 -5.62
CA ALA A 189 1.77 -6.94 -4.77
C ALA A 189 1.19 -8.36 -4.70
N ALA A 190 -0.11 -8.49 -4.42
CA ALA A 190 -0.76 -9.79 -4.33
C ALA A 190 -0.79 -10.52 -5.68
N SER A 191 -1.06 -9.81 -6.79
CA SER A 191 -1.08 -10.42 -8.12
C SER A 191 0.32 -10.88 -8.56
N ILE A 192 1.37 -10.15 -8.18
CA ILE A 192 2.76 -10.55 -8.42
C ILE A 192 3.06 -11.91 -7.77
N CYS A 193 2.57 -12.17 -6.55
CA CYS A 193 2.79 -13.45 -5.88
C CYS A 193 2.17 -14.65 -6.64
N HIS A 194 1.13 -14.43 -7.44
CA HIS A 194 0.55 -15.47 -8.29
C HIS A 194 1.41 -15.75 -9.54
N THR A 195 2.06 -14.72 -10.08
CA THR A 195 2.78 -14.80 -11.36
C THR A 195 4.28 -15.04 -11.21
N ILE A 196 4.88 -14.63 -10.09
CA ILE A 196 6.32 -14.70 -9.81
C ILE A 196 6.56 -15.61 -8.60
N LYS A 197 7.47 -16.57 -8.78
CA LYS A 197 7.91 -17.50 -7.71
C LYS A 197 9.11 -16.93 -6.95
N ASN A 198 9.43 -17.55 -5.81
CA ASN A 198 10.57 -17.18 -4.95
C ASN A 198 10.46 -15.81 -4.28
N LEU A 199 9.23 -15.37 -4.01
CA LEU A 199 8.96 -14.34 -3.01
C LEU A 199 8.75 -15.03 -1.66
N ASP A 200 9.27 -14.44 -0.60
CA ASP A 200 9.24 -15.01 0.75
C ASP A 200 8.01 -14.56 1.55
N PHE A 201 7.53 -13.34 1.30
CA PHE A 201 6.40 -12.75 2.02
C PHE A 201 5.68 -11.67 1.19
N GLN A 202 4.45 -11.37 1.60
CA GLN A 202 3.66 -10.26 1.07
C GLN A 202 2.99 -9.45 2.21
N ILE A 203 2.94 -8.13 2.08
CA ILE A 203 2.33 -7.21 3.05
C ILE A 203 1.26 -6.37 2.33
N LEU A 204 -0.01 -6.58 2.66
CA LEU A 204 -1.14 -6.01 1.94
C LEU A 204 -1.94 -5.09 2.86
N ILE A 205 -2.04 -3.82 2.48
CA ILE A 205 -2.55 -2.75 3.35
C ILE A 205 -3.81 -2.15 2.73
N THR A 206 -4.96 -2.24 3.40
CA THR A 206 -6.25 -1.66 2.95
C THR A 206 -6.51 -1.87 1.47
N SER A 207 -6.34 -3.10 0.98
CA SER A 207 -6.23 -3.38 -0.46
C SER A 207 -7.49 -4.02 -1.03
N GLN A 208 -7.67 -3.88 -2.34
CA GLN A 208 -8.75 -4.52 -3.10
C GLN A 208 -8.21 -5.77 -3.80
N PHE A 209 -8.97 -6.87 -3.79
CA PHE A 209 -8.54 -8.13 -4.40
C PHE A 209 -9.61 -8.75 -5.32
N ASP A 210 -10.81 -8.16 -5.34
CA ASP A 210 -11.94 -8.76 -6.04
C ASP A 210 -12.91 -7.72 -6.58
N PHE A 211 -13.12 -7.75 -7.90
CA PHE A 211 -14.09 -6.91 -8.60
C PHE A 211 -15.30 -7.71 -9.07
N PHE A 212 -15.33 -9.02 -8.80
CA PHE A 212 -16.41 -9.92 -9.21
C PHE A 212 -17.47 -10.07 -8.12
N HIS A 213 -17.06 -10.36 -6.88
CA HIS A 213 -18.02 -10.54 -5.79
C HIS A 213 -18.48 -9.22 -5.17
N LYS A 214 -19.63 -9.26 -4.50
CA LYS A 214 -20.18 -8.13 -3.73
C LYS A 214 -19.98 -8.40 -2.25
N PHE A 215 -19.27 -7.51 -1.56
CA PHE A 215 -19.07 -7.61 -0.12
C PHE A 215 -19.94 -6.62 0.68
N PRO A 216 -20.42 -7.01 1.88
CA PRO A 216 -21.21 -6.13 2.74
C PRO A 216 -20.53 -4.79 3.07
N SER A 217 -19.22 -4.77 3.31
CA SER A 217 -18.46 -3.53 3.59
C SER A 217 -18.64 -2.45 2.53
N ARG A 218 -18.77 -2.84 1.25
CA ARG A 218 -19.01 -1.91 0.14
C ARG A 218 -20.28 -1.11 0.33
N GLN A 219 -21.35 -1.73 0.81
CA GLN A 219 -22.61 -1.05 1.12
C GLN A 219 -22.56 -0.33 2.47
N GLU A 220 -21.98 -0.96 3.50
CA GLU A 220 -21.86 -0.39 4.85
C GLU A 220 -21.16 0.99 4.84
N PHE A 221 -20.18 1.15 3.95
CA PHE A 221 -19.31 2.33 3.91
C PHE A 221 -19.51 3.22 2.68
N ASN A 222 -20.57 3.01 1.89
CA ASN A 222 -20.90 3.87 0.75
C ASN A 222 -21.57 5.18 1.17
N ARG A 223 -20.80 6.14 1.71
CA ARG A 223 -21.33 7.43 2.16
C ARG A 223 -20.29 8.58 2.05
N PRO A 224 -20.72 9.85 1.96
CA PRO A 224 -19.84 10.96 1.55
C PRO A 224 -18.63 11.27 2.45
N LEU A 225 -18.67 10.98 3.75
CA LEU A 225 -17.51 11.21 4.63
C LEU A 225 -16.41 10.14 4.50
N PHE A 226 -16.69 9.07 3.75
CA PHE A 226 -15.73 8.04 3.45
C PHE A 226 -15.07 8.45 2.13
N VAL A 227 -13.74 8.48 2.11
CA VAL A 227 -12.94 9.10 1.04
C VAL A 227 -13.01 8.32 -0.27
N ILE A 228 -13.41 7.05 -0.19
CA ILE A 228 -13.57 6.16 -1.34
C ILE A 228 -14.97 5.51 -1.34
N PRO A 229 -16.07 6.29 -1.42
CA PRO A 229 -17.37 5.69 -1.65
C PRO A 229 -17.40 4.96 -3.02
N MET A 230 -18.47 4.23 -3.29
CA MET A 230 -18.53 3.33 -4.45
C MET A 230 -18.36 4.05 -5.79
N ASP A 231 -18.90 5.26 -5.92
CA ASP A 231 -18.73 6.11 -7.11
C ASP A 231 -17.27 6.47 -7.39
N VAL A 232 -16.47 6.72 -6.35
CA VAL A 232 -15.03 6.96 -6.47
C VAL A 232 -14.27 5.69 -6.83
N LEU A 233 -14.63 4.54 -6.25
CA LEU A 233 -14.05 3.25 -6.63
C LEU A 233 -14.36 2.89 -8.09
N ASP A 234 -15.59 3.14 -8.53
CA ASP A 234 -16.02 2.94 -9.92
C ASP A 234 -15.26 3.87 -10.87
N TRP A 235 -15.06 5.13 -10.47
CA TRP A 235 -14.25 6.07 -11.23
C TRP A 235 -12.81 5.59 -11.41
N PHE A 236 -12.12 5.16 -10.33
CA PHE A 236 -10.77 4.59 -10.43
C PHE A 236 -10.74 3.34 -11.32
N SER A 237 -11.72 2.45 -11.18
CA SER A 237 -11.82 1.23 -12.00
C SER A 237 -12.01 1.57 -13.49
N SER A 238 -12.86 2.55 -13.81
CA SER A 238 -13.10 2.97 -15.20
C SER A 238 -11.87 3.57 -15.88
N ASN A 239 -11.01 4.26 -15.11
CA ASN A 239 -9.73 4.77 -15.60
C ASN A 239 -8.73 3.63 -15.81
N ALA A 240 -8.72 2.64 -14.92
CA ALA A 240 -7.71 1.58 -14.90
C ALA A 240 -7.92 0.45 -15.91
N LEU A 241 -9.17 0.20 -16.33
CA LEU A 241 -9.51 -0.94 -17.18
C LEU A 241 -9.63 -0.55 -18.65
N ARG A 242 -9.23 -1.46 -19.55
CA ARG A 242 -9.42 -1.28 -21.01
C ARG A 242 -10.89 -1.42 -21.39
N ASN A 243 -11.54 -2.41 -20.77
CA ASN A 243 -12.95 -2.74 -20.90
C ASN A 243 -13.41 -3.52 -19.65
N ASP A 244 -14.70 -3.80 -19.55
CA ASP A 244 -15.26 -4.52 -18.39
C ASP A 244 -14.81 -5.99 -18.28
N ASP A 245 -14.37 -6.62 -19.39
CA ASP A 245 -13.90 -8.02 -19.35
C ASP A 245 -12.61 -8.18 -18.53
N ASP A 246 -11.81 -7.12 -18.40
CA ASP A 246 -10.62 -7.10 -17.54
C ASP A 246 -10.97 -7.40 -16.06
N LYS A 247 -12.20 -7.13 -15.60
CA LYS A 247 -12.65 -7.48 -14.24
C LYS A 247 -12.69 -9.00 -14.00
N ASN A 248 -12.78 -9.79 -15.06
CA ASN A 248 -12.78 -11.25 -15.00
C ASN A 248 -11.38 -11.86 -15.13
N ASP A 249 -10.33 -11.04 -15.35
CA ASP A 249 -8.95 -11.51 -15.37
C ASP A 249 -8.50 -11.82 -13.93
N PRO A 250 -7.99 -13.04 -13.64
CA PRO A 250 -7.57 -13.43 -12.30
C PRO A 250 -6.36 -12.63 -11.77
N ARG A 251 -5.70 -11.83 -12.60
CA ARG A 251 -4.68 -10.87 -12.17
C ARG A 251 -5.26 -9.57 -11.62
N PHE A 252 -6.50 -9.25 -11.99
CA PHE A 252 -7.22 -8.07 -11.50
C PHE A 252 -8.23 -8.44 -10.39
N SER A 253 -8.94 -9.56 -10.56
CA SER A 253 -9.78 -10.17 -9.53
C SER A 253 -9.10 -11.43 -9.00
N ILE A 254 -8.19 -11.27 -8.04
CA ILE A 254 -7.34 -12.34 -7.49
C ILE A 254 -8.15 -13.53 -6.98
N LEU A 255 -9.36 -13.29 -6.46
CA LEU A 255 -10.21 -14.37 -5.94
C LEU A 255 -10.75 -15.32 -7.04
N LEU A 256 -10.54 -15.02 -8.31
CA LEU A 256 -10.82 -15.91 -9.44
C LEU A 256 -9.67 -16.89 -9.75
N ASN A 257 -8.51 -16.77 -9.09
CA ASN A 257 -7.43 -17.74 -9.25
C ASN A 257 -7.89 -19.14 -8.81
N LYS A 258 -7.47 -20.15 -9.56
CA LYS A 258 -7.85 -21.56 -9.30
C LYS A 258 -7.05 -22.21 -8.18
N SER A 259 -5.92 -21.63 -7.80
CA SER A 259 -5.01 -22.16 -6.79
C SER A 259 -4.35 -21.03 -6.02
N PHE A 260 -4.22 -21.24 -4.72
CA PHE A 260 -3.53 -20.35 -3.78
C PHE A 260 -2.39 -21.07 -3.06
N ASN A 261 -2.09 -22.29 -3.50
CA ASN A 261 -1.04 -23.12 -2.91
C ASN A 261 0.32 -22.47 -3.17
N SER A 262 1.21 -22.56 -2.18
CA SER A 262 2.59 -22.06 -2.29
C SER A 262 2.71 -20.55 -2.48
N LEU A 263 1.65 -19.78 -2.18
CA LEU A 263 1.78 -18.33 -2.02
C LEU A 263 2.59 -18.01 -0.76
N PRO A 264 3.34 -16.89 -0.76
CA PRO A 264 4.20 -16.54 0.36
C PRO A 264 3.40 -16.12 1.58
N ALA A 265 4.06 -16.15 2.76
CA ALA A 265 3.47 -15.72 4.01
C ALA A 265 2.89 -14.30 3.88
N CYS A 266 1.69 -14.07 4.42
CA CYS A 266 0.93 -12.86 4.14
C CYS A 266 0.55 -12.10 5.41
N LEU A 267 0.90 -10.82 5.49
CA LEU A 267 0.38 -9.89 6.47
C LEU A 267 -0.71 -9.02 5.84
N PHE A 268 -1.91 -9.06 6.41
CA PHE A 268 -3.01 -8.17 6.07
C PHE A 268 -3.12 -7.06 7.12
N ILE A 269 -3.12 -5.81 6.67
CA ILE A 269 -3.44 -4.63 7.47
C ILE A 269 -4.77 -4.09 6.98
N VAL A 270 -5.78 -4.08 7.83
CA VAL A 270 -7.16 -3.78 7.44
C VAL A 270 -7.67 -2.56 8.21
N ALA A 271 -8.25 -1.60 7.51
CA ALA A 271 -8.98 -0.49 8.12
C ALA A 271 -10.39 -0.94 8.49
N GLU A 272 -10.84 -0.64 9.72
CA GLU A 272 -12.17 -1.03 10.19
C GLU A 272 -13.32 -0.42 9.37
N LEU A 273 -13.12 0.82 8.90
CA LEU A 273 -14.14 1.64 8.28
C LEU A 273 -13.79 1.86 6.80
N ASP A 274 -13.75 0.76 6.06
CA ASP A 274 -13.26 0.70 4.68
C ASP A 274 -14.19 -0.15 3.80
N PRO A 275 -14.69 0.39 2.67
CA PRO A 275 -15.41 -0.40 1.66
C PRO A 275 -14.69 -1.68 1.21
N LEU A 276 -13.35 -1.69 1.24
CA LEU A 276 -12.49 -2.81 0.83
C LEU A 276 -12.11 -3.75 1.98
N ARG A 277 -12.66 -3.54 3.19
CA ARG A 277 -12.38 -4.36 4.38
C ARG A 277 -12.60 -5.85 4.12
N ASP A 278 -13.77 -6.19 3.59
CA ASP A 278 -14.19 -7.58 3.46
C ASP A 278 -13.43 -8.32 2.34
N ASP A 279 -12.83 -7.61 1.37
CA ASP A 279 -11.87 -8.20 0.40
C ASP A 279 -10.71 -8.88 1.13
N SER A 280 -10.13 -8.19 2.11
CA SER A 280 -9.00 -8.71 2.90
C SER A 280 -9.41 -9.91 3.74
N TYR A 281 -10.58 -9.86 4.38
CA TYR A 281 -11.10 -11.01 5.13
C TYR A 281 -11.30 -12.23 4.23
N LYS A 282 -11.88 -12.01 3.04
CA LYS A 282 -12.12 -13.11 2.12
C LYS A 282 -10.82 -13.69 1.58
N TYR A 283 -9.86 -12.84 1.23
CA TYR A 283 -8.59 -13.31 0.71
C TYR A 283 -7.79 -14.07 1.78
N GLN A 284 -7.73 -13.56 3.01
CA GLN A 284 -7.10 -14.26 4.13
C GLN A 284 -7.72 -15.65 4.35
N GLU A 285 -9.05 -15.75 4.39
CA GLU A 285 -9.76 -17.03 4.57
C GLU A 285 -9.34 -18.06 3.51
N ILE A 286 -9.20 -17.62 2.26
CA ILE A 286 -8.77 -18.49 1.15
C ILE A 286 -7.31 -18.92 1.33
N LEU A 287 -6.42 -18.00 1.70
CA LEU A 287 -5.01 -18.30 1.95
C LEU A 287 -4.82 -19.30 3.11
N GLU A 288 -5.57 -19.12 4.20
CA GLU A 288 -5.54 -20.03 5.35
C GLU A 288 -5.99 -21.44 4.98
N LYS A 289 -7.07 -21.57 4.21
CA LYS A 289 -7.54 -22.86 3.69
C LYS A 289 -6.53 -23.52 2.75
N ALA A 290 -5.71 -22.74 2.05
CA ALA A 290 -4.61 -23.22 1.22
C ALA A 290 -3.34 -23.54 2.01
N GLY A 291 -3.35 -23.37 3.35
CA GLY A 291 -2.21 -23.65 4.22
C GLY A 291 -1.13 -22.57 4.23
N VAL A 292 -1.42 -21.37 3.71
CA VAL A 292 -0.49 -20.24 3.73
C VAL A 292 -0.46 -19.61 5.12
N LYS A 293 0.74 -19.30 5.65
CA LYS A 293 0.89 -18.59 6.92
C LYS A 293 0.39 -17.15 6.76
N THR A 294 -0.68 -16.81 7.44
CA THR A 294 -1.28 -15.47 7.41
C THR A 294 -1.27 -14.81 8.79
N LYS A 295 -1.30 -13.48 8.80
CA LYS A 295 -1.66 -12.68 9.98
C LYS A 295 -2.54 -11.53 9.51
N LEU A 296 -3.63 -11.26 10.21
CA LEU A 296 -4.46 -10.08 9.96
C LEU A 296 -4.45 -9.15 11.17
N VAL A 297 -4.25 -7.86 10.90
CA VAL A 297 -4.30 -6.80 11.90
C VAL A 297 -5.34 -5.77 11.49
N LEU A 298 -6.40 -5.67 12.30
CA LEU A 298 -7.45 -4.66 12.15
C LEU A 298 -7.06 -3.38 12.87
N ILE A 299 -6.94 -2.28 12.15
CA ILE A 299 -6.76 -0.94 12.69
C ILE A 299 -8.15 -0.33 12.92
N LYS A 300 -8.47 -0.08 14.19
CA LYS A 300 -9.80 0.38 14.60
C LYS A 300 -9.99 1.88 14.40
N GLY A 301 -11.20 2.24 13.99
CA GLY A 301 -11.68 3.60 13.82
C GLY A 301 -11.02 4.40 12.69
N VAL A 302 -10.24 3.74 11.83
CA VAL A 302 -9.61 4.38 10.66
C VAL A 302 -10.39 4.12 9.37
N ILE A 303 -10.32 5.11 8.49
CA ILE A 303 -10.82 5.05 7.11
C ILE A 303 -9.70 4.69 6.12
N HIS A 304 -10.08 4.26 4.92
CA HIS A 304 -9.16 3.74 3.89
C HIS A 304 -7.82 4.49 3.70
N PRO A 305 -7.75 5.82 3.51
CA PRO A 305 -6.49 6.48 3.15
C PRO A 305 -5.53 6.67 4.33
N PHE A 306 -5.79 6.07 5.51
CA PHE A 306 -5.03 6.37 6.72
C PHE A 306 -3.53 6.13 6.58
N PHE A 307 -3.15 5.03 5.92
CA PHE A 307 -1.76 4.58 5.80
C PHE A 307 -0.87 5.60 5.08
N SER A 308 -1.37 6.13 3.96
CA SER A 308 -0.68 7.14 3.12
C SER A 308 -0.66 8.55 3.73
N ASN A 309 -1.31 8.75 4.89
CA ASN A 309 -1.44 10.04 5.57
C ASN A 309 -0.91 10.03 7.01
N PRO A 310 0.34 9.59 7.25
CA PRO A 310 0.89 9.44 8.61
C PRO A 310 0.98 10.76 9.39
N GLY A 311 0.98 11.92 8.74
CA GLY A 311 0.96 13.22 9.43
C GLY A 311 -0.33 13.55 10.19
N ILE A 312 -1.43 12.83 9.91
CA ILE A 312 -2.67 12.87 10.70
C ILE A 312 -2.88 11.56 11.46
N PHE A 313 -2.62 10.41 10.82
CA PHE A 313 -2.83 9.07 11.36
C PHE A 313 -1.59 8.51 12.07
N ILE A 314 -0.98 9.30 12.95
CA ILE A 314 0.30 8.99 13.59
C ILE A 314 0.23 7.67 14.39
N LYS A 315 -0.76 7.53 15.28
CA LYS A 315 -0.90 6.35 16.15
C LYS A 315 -1.35 5.13 15.36
N SER A 316 -2.23 5.33 14.38
CA SER A 316 -2.70 4.25 13.51
C SER A 316 -1.59 3.72 12.61
N CYS A 317 -0.78 4.58 12.00
CA CYS A 317 0.41 4.15 11.24
C CYS A 317 1.48 3.51 12.12
N GLN A 318 1.61 3.89 13.41
CA GLN A 318 2.52 3.19 14.33
C GLN A 318 2.11 1.72 14.51
N GLN A 319 0.81 1.45 14.66
CA GLN A 319 0.31 0.09 14.77
C GLN A 319 0.63 -0.74 13.52
N VAL A 320 0.58 -0.13 12.34
CA VAL A 320 0.99 -0.77 11.08
C VAL A 320 2.49 -1.09 11.08
N ILE A 321 3.32 -0.11 11.43
CA ILE A 321 4.78 -0.30 11.50
C ILE A 321 5.15 -1.40 12.50
N ASP A 322 4.51 -1.41 13.67
CA ASP A 322 4.69 -2.45 14.69
C ASP A 322 4.30 -3.83 14.17
N ALA A 323 3.15 -3.94 13.49
CA ALA A 323 2.66 -5.19 12.92
C ALA A 323 3.58 -5.73 11.82
N VAL A 324 4.05 -4.86 10.92
CA VAL A 324 5.01 -5.20 9.86
C VAL A 324 6.30 -5.74 10.46
N GLN A 325 6.78 -5.12 11.52
CA GLN A 325 8.05 -5.48 12.14
C GLN A 325 7.97 -6.79 12.91
N GLU A 326 6.89 -6.98 13.65
CA GLU A 326 6.61 -8.26 14.31
C GLU A 326 6.47 -9.39 13.28
N PHE A 327 5.78 -9.13 12.16
CA PHE A 327 5.65 -10.10 11.08
C PHE A 327 7.01 -10.44 10.47
N MET A 328 7.80 -9.43 10.09
CA MET A 328 9.12 -9.60 9.47
C MET A 328 10.10 -10.31 10.41
N LYS A 329 10.06 -10.08 11.72
CA LYS A 329 10.90 -10.82 12.69
C LYS A 329 10.63 -12.32 12.71
N ASN A 330 9.40 -12.73 12.39
CA ASN A 330 8.92 -14.11 12.49
C ASN A 330 8.94 -14.87 11.16
N LEU A 331 9.63 -14.35 10.14
CA LEU A 331 9.76 -14.94 8.81
C LEU A 331 10.93 -15.90 8.67
#